data_AF-A0A645H3J0-F1
#
_entry.id   AF-A0A645H3J0-F1
#
_cell.length_a   1.000
_cell.length_b   1.000
_cell.length_c   1.000
_cell.angle_alpha   90.00
_cell.angle_beta   90.00
_cell.angle_gamma   90.00
#
_symmetry.space_group_name_H-M   'P 1'
#
loop_
_entity.id
_entity.type
_entity.pdbx_description
1 polymer ?
#
loop_
_entity_poly.entity_id
_entity_poly.type
_entity_poly.pdbx_seq_one_letter_code
_entity_poly.pdbx_strand_id
1 'polypeptide(L)'
;MAFDYFAKESVDIAVIETGLGGRLDSTNIITPMLSIITNIALDHCEHLGFTLGEIAREKAGIIKHGVPVVIGEVLHSTRPIFTRKAEEMESKILFAQEYKFKDVRISDYDMDLKGDYQRFNLRTVLTSLYVLSTNEKFREIVHNNWSDSIIREALKFTAKTTGLGEDGYI
;
A
#
# COMPACT_ATOMS: atom_id res chain seq x y z
N MET A 1 -20.09 -2.31 7.47
CA MET A 1 -20.85 -2.34 6.20
C MET A 1 -19.99 -2.85 5.04
N ALA A 2 -18.82 -2.27 4.76
CA ALA A 2 -17.96 -2.73 3.64
C ALA A 2 -17.55 -4.21 3.71
N PHE A 3 -17.03 -4.69 4.85
CA PHE A 3 -16.63 -6.10 4.99
C PHE A 3 -17.79 -7.09 4.81
N ASP A 4 -18.97 -6.77 5.34
CA ASP A 4 -20.17 -7.59 5.17
C ASP A 4 -20.61 -7.62 3.69
N TYR A 5 -20.52 -6.49 2.99
CA TYR A 5 -20.78 -6.42 1.56
C TYR A 5 -19.78 -7.27 0.75
N PHE A 6 -18.47 -7.12 0.99
CA PHE A 6 -17.45 -7.94 0.32
C PHE A 6 -17.62 -9.43 0.57
N ALA A 7 -18.03 -9.83 1.79
CA ALA A 7 -18.33 -11.21 2.12
C ALA A 7 -19.57 -11.73 1.36
N LYS A 8 -20.64 -10.92 1.26
CA LYS A 8 -21.85 -11.26 0.50
C LYS A 8 -21.58 -11.40 -1.00
N GLU A 9 -20.78 -10.50 -1.55
CA GLU A 9 -20.36 -10.54 -2.96
C GLU A 9 -19.30 -11.60 -3.26
N SER A 10 -18.80 -12.30 -2.23
CA SER A 10 -17.79 -13.37 -2.37
C SER A 10 -16.56 -12.94 -3.18
N VAL A 11 -16.05 -11.73 -2.91
CA VAL A 11 -14.89 -11.19 -3.64
C VAL A 11 -13.64 -12.03 -3.36
N ASP A 12 -12.84 -12.29 -4.40
CA ASP A 12 -11.60 -13.05 -4.27
C ASP A 12 -10.53 -12.30 -3.45
N ILE A 13 -10.42 -10.99 -3.69
CA ILE A 13 -9.46 -10.10 -3.06
C ILE A 13 -10.14 -8.77 -2.76
N ALA A 14 -9.99 -8.29 -1.53
CA ALA A 14 -10.39 -6.94 -1.13
C ALA A 14 -9.15 -6.09 -0.84
N VAL A 15 -9.08 -4.90 -1.42
CA VAL A 15 -8.09 -3.87 -1.07
C VAL A 15 -8.76 -2.92 -0.08
N ILE A 16 -8.18 -2.80 1.11
CA ILE A 16 -8.76 -2.06 2.22
C ILE A 16 -7.88 -0.87 2.55
N GLU A 17 -8.40 0.33 2.33
CA GLU A 17 -7.76 1.58 2.74
C GLU A 17 -8.12 1.90 4.19
N THR A 18 -7.12 2.23 5.01
CA THR A 18 -7.34 2.74 6.37
C THR A 18 -7.97 4.13 6.31
N GLY A 19 -8.99 4.41 7.11
CA GLY A 19 -9.58 5.74 7.16
C GLY A 19 -8.66 6.77 7.81
N LEU A 20 -8.15 6.47 9.02
CA LEU A 20 -7.27 7.38 9.76
C LEU A 20 -6.23 6.62 10.59
N GLY A 21 -4.95 6.97 10.41
CA GLY A 21 -3.86 6.33 11.14
C GLY A 21 -3.65 4.89 10.71
N GLY A 22 -4.05 3.94 11.56
CA GLY A 22 -3.95 2.49 11.29
C GLY A 22 -4.19 1.64 12.53
N ARG A 23 -3.46 1.89 13.63
CA ARG A 23 -3.51 1.10 14.87
C ARG A 23 -4.92 0.94 15.43
N LEU A 24 -5.65 2.04 15.53
CA LEU A 24 -7.02 2.09 16.06
C LEU A 24 -8.08 2.28 14.97
N ASP A 25 -7.71 2.11 13.70
CA ASP A 25 -8.65 2.25 12.60
C ASP A 25 -9.63 1.08 12.58
N SER A 26 -10.90 1.35 12.28
CA SER A 26 -11.96 0.34 12.24
C SER A 26 -11.70 -0.78 11.22
N THR A 27 -10.86 -0.52 10.21
CA THR A 27 -10.45 -1.51 9.21
C THR A 27 -9.39 -2.48 9.75
N ASN A 28 -8.70 -2.15 10.84
CA ASN A 28 -7.57 -2.92 11.37
C ASN A 28 -7.94 -4.21 12.12
N ILE A 29 -9.15 -4.73 11.89
CA ILE A 29 -9.67 -5.98 12.46
C ILE A 29 -9.33 -7.22 11.64
N ILE A 30 -8.64 -7.06 10.50
CA ILE A 30 -8.30 -8.12 9.55
C ILE A 30 -6.83 -8.53 9.61
N THR A 31 -6.52 -9.73 9.12
CA THR A 31 -5.14 -10.17 8.83
C THR A 31 -4.97 -10.22 7.31
N PRO A 32 -4.26 -9.24 6.69
CA PRO A 32 -4.12 -9.18 5.25
C PRO A 32 -3.01 -10.13 4.76
N MET A 33 -2.92 -10.30 3.44
CA MET A 33 -1.80 -11.00 2.79
C MET A 33 -0.56 -10.14 2.65
N LEU A 34 -0.75 -8.82 2.66
CA LEU A 34 0.26 -7.78 2.56
C LEU A 34 -0.29 -6.51 3.20
N SER A 35 0.50 -5.86 4.05
CA SER A 35 0.23 -4.49 4.50
C SER A 35 1.04 -3.49 3.68
N ILE A 36 0.48 -2.31 3.41
CA ILE A 36 1.15 -1.25 2.66
C ILE A 36 1.02 0.05 3.46
N ILE A 37 2.15 0.68 3.76
CA ILE A 37 2.19 2.02 4.34
C ILE A 37 2.85 2.91 3.30
N THR A 38 2.13 3.91 2.77
CA THR A 38 2.62 4.78 1.69
C THR A 38 3.58 5.84 2.23
N ASN A 39 3.36 7.12 1.95
CA ASN A 39 4.15 8.20 2.53
C ASN A 39 3.52 8.67 3.84
N ILE A 40 4.35 9.17 4.76
CA ILE A 40 3.90 9.82 5.99
C ILE A 40 4.13 11.32 5.84
N ALA A 41 3.06 12.09 6.03
CA ALA A 41 3.12 13.54 6.17
C ALA A 41 2.56 13.94 7.55
N LEU A 42 2.80 15.19 7.93
CA LEU A 42 2.11 15.82 9.07
C LEU A 42 0.67 16.13 8.66
N ASP A 43 -0.17 15.11 8.76
CA ASP A 43 -1.59 15.18 8.43
C ASP A 43 -2.41 14.63 9.59
N HIS A 44 -3.61 15.18 9.80
CA HIS A 44 -4.51 14.85 10.90
C HIS A 44 -3.82 14.84 12.29
N CYS A 45 -2.96 15.83 12.55
CA CYS A 45 -2.12 15.89 13.74
C CYS A 45 -2.89 15.83 15.07
N GLU A 46 -4.11 16.38 15.13
CA GLU A 46 -4.96 16.33 16.32
C GLU A 46 -5.33 14.90 16.74
N HIS A 47 -5.31 13.96 15.80
CA HIS A 47 -5.62 12.55 16.05
C HIS A 47 -4.38 11.65 16.07
N LEU A 48 -3.39 11.95 15.22
CA LEU A 48 -2.25 11.07 14.98
C LEU A 48 -0.95 11.50 15.70
N GLY A 49 -0.94 12.71 16.27
CA GLY A 49 0.21 13.32 16.91
C GLY A 49 0.86 14.41 16.07
N PHE A 50 1.70 15.21 16.70
CA PHE A 50 2.29 16.41 16.11
C PHE A 50 3.70 16.16 15.54
N THR A 51 4.16 14.91 15.58
CA THR A 51 5.45 14.49 15.03
C THR A 51 5.28 13.35 14.05
N LEU A 52 6.15 13.31 13.03
CA LEU A 52 6.19 12.20 12.06
C LEU A 52 6.39 10.83 12.73
N GLY A 53 7.06 10.80 13.89
CA GLY A 53 7.25 9.57 14.65
C GLY A 53 5.96 9.08 15.34
N GLU A 54 5.10 9.97 15.81
CA GLU A 54 3.78 9.59 16.36
C GLU A 54 2.87 9.06 15.25
N ILE A 55 2.81 9.76 14.13
CA ILE A 55 2.03 9.35 12.97
C ILE A 55 2.54 8.00 12.43
N ALA A 56 3.86 7.80 12.37
CA ALA A 56 4.45 6.53 11.99
C ALA A 56 4.06 5.38 12.93
N ARG A 57 4.01 5.63 14.25
CA ARG A 57 3.56 4.63 15.23
C ARG A 57 2.09 4.24 15.03
N GLU A 58 1.23 5.21 14.73
CA GLU A 58 -0.18 4.93 14.40
C GLU A 58 -0.30 4.09 13.13
N LYS A 59 0.38 4.49 12.04
CA LYS A 59 0.35 3.76 10.77
C LYS A 59 0.97 2.36 10.88
N ALA A 60 2.04 2.20 11.66
CA ALA A 60 2.69 0.91 11.90
C ALA A 60 1.77 -0.13 12.58
N GLY A 61 0.62 0.30 13.13
CA GLY A 61 -0.38 -0.59 13.72
C GLY A 61 -1.06 -1.57 12.76
N ILE A 62 -0.94 -1.37 11.44
CA ILE A 62 -1.43 -2.33 10.44
C ILE A 62 -0.42 -3.44 10.11
N ILE A 63 0.80 -3.39 10.67
CA ILE A 63 1.80 -4.46 10.53
C ILE A 63 1.34 -5.65 11.38
N LYS A 64 1.09 -6.79 10.73
CA LYS A 64 0.55 -8.01 11.36
C LYS A 64 1.59 -9.13 11.42
N HIS A 65 1.38 -10.07 12.33
CA HIS A 65 2.38 -11.07 12.66
C HIS A 65 2.61 -12.02 11.48
N GLY A 66 3.86 -12.19 11.05
CA GLY A 66 4.22 -13.02 9.90
C GLY A 66 3.69 -12.51 8.54
N VAL A 67 3.03 -11.35 8.49
CA VAL A 67 2.49 -10.77 7.25
C VAL A 67 3.51 -9.76 6.70
N PRO A 68 3.93 -9.85 5.43
CA PRO A 68 4.87 -8.89 4.88
C PRO A 68 4.28 -7.47 4.86
N VAL A 69 5.16 -6.47 4.96
CA VAL A 69 4.81 -5.05 4.83
C VAL A 69 5.71 -4.35 3.81
N VAL A 70 5.09 -3.55 2.94
CA VAL A 70 5.78 -2.60 2.07
C VAL A 70 5.62 -1.18 2.62
N ILE A 71 6.73 -0.50 2.82
CA ILE A 71 6.80 0.92 3.14
C ILE A 71 7.16 1.66 1.86
N GLY A 72 6.35 2.62 1.43
CA GLY A 72 6.56 3.42 0.22
C GLY A 72 7.77 4.32 0.36
N GLU A 73 7.59 5.42 1.10
CA GLU A 73 8.64 6.37 1.46
C GLU A 73 8.95 6.28 2.94
N VAL A 74 10.23 6.42 3.29
CA VAL A 74 10.66 6.47 4.68
C VAL A 74 11.72 7.53 4.90
N LEU A 75 11.59 8.25 6.02
CA LEU A 75 12.57 9.21 6.49
C LEU A 75 13.50 8.54 7.50
N HIS A 76 14.68 9.13 7.70
CA HIS A 76 15.62 8.64 8.71
C HIS A 76 14.98 8.53 10.11
N SER A 77 14.09 9.46 10.46
CA SER A 77 13.39 9.50 11.74
C SER A 77 12.27 8.46 11.89
N THR A 78 11.65 8.01 10.79
CA THR A 78 10.50 7.08 10.84
C THR A 78 10.91 5.63 10.56
N ARG A 79 12.04 5.40 9.88
CA ARG A 79 12.56 4.06 9.58
C ARG A 79 12.69 3.16 10.81
N PRO A 80 13.32 3.58 11.93
CA PRO A 80 13.47 2.73 13.10
C PRO A 80 12.12 2.26 13.68
N ILE A 81 11.07 3.07 13.54
CA ILE A 81 9.74 2.74 14.05
C ILE A 81 9.15 1.58 13.27
N PHE A 82 9.20 1.62 11.94
CA PHE A 82 8.70 0.54 11.11
C PHE A 82 9.56 -0.72 11.21
N THR A 83 10.89 -0.57 11.23
CA THR A 83 11.81 -1.70 11.38
C THR A 83 11.54 -2.42 12.70
N ARG A 84 11.50 -1.70 13.82
CA ARG A 84 11.21 -2.28 15.12
C ARG A 84 9.84 -2.94 15.15
N LYS A 85 8.80 -2.29 14.60
CA LYS A 85 7.46 -2.89 14.58
C LYS A 85 7.40 -4.14 13.72
N ALA A 86 8.11 -4.17 12.59
CA ALA A 86 8.20 -5.36 11.76
C ALA A 86 8.95 -6.50 12.47
N GLU A 87 10.04 -6.21 13.17
CA GLU A 87 10.77 -7.18 14.01
C GLU A 87 9.87 -7.76 15.11
N GLU A 88 9.17 -6.91 15.87
CA GLU A 88 8.21 -7.31 16.91
C GLU A 88 7.08 -8.22 16.37
N MET A 89 6.71 -8.03 15.11
CA MET A 89 5.67 -8.80 14.43
C MET A 89 6.24 -9.95 13.59
N GLU A 90 7.55 -10.21 13.61
CA GLU A 90 8.19 -11.22 12.76
C GLU A 90 7.80 -11.07 11.28
N SER A 91 7.61 -9.82 10.85
CA SER A 91 7.11 -9.43 9.54
C SER A 91 8.27 -9.07 8.62
N LYS A 92 8.26 -9.62 7.40
CA LYS A 92 9.18 -9.18 6.35
C LYS A 92 8.87 -7.75 5.92
N ILE A 93 9.79 -6.82 6.19
CA ILE A 93 9.68 -5.42 5.77
C ILE A 93 10.44 -5.16 4.47
N LEU A 94 9.82 -4.40 3.56
CA LEU A 94 10.44 -3.91 2.34
C LEU A 94 10.26 -2.40 2.22
N PHE A 95 11.32 -1.68 1.90
CA PHE A 95 11.27 -0.24 1.61
C PHE A 95 11.30 -0.04 0.10
N ALA A 96 10.18 0.39 -0.49
CA ALA A 96 10.02 0.49 -1.93
C ALA A 96 11.07 1.42 -2.58
N GLN A 97 11.42 2.51 -1.89
CA GLN A 97 12.48 3.45 -2.28
C GLN A 97 13.88 2.83 -2.43
N GLU A 98 14.13 1.63 -1.89
CA GLU A 98 15.43 0.96 -1.90
C GLU A 98 15.39 -0.40 -2.59
N TYR A 99 14.24 -0.77 -3.16
CA TYR A 99 14.00 -2.11 -3.69
C TYR A 99 14.04 -2.16 -5.23
N LYS A 100 13.52 -3.26 -5.80
CA LYS A 100 13.55 -3.60 -7.24
C LYS A 100 13.15 -2.46 -8.17
N PHE A 101 12.17 -1.63 -7.78
CA PHE A 101 11.63 -0.55 -8.60
C PHE A 101 12.07 0.84 -8.12
N LYS A 102 13.19 0.96 -7.39
CA LYS A 102 13.66 2.24 -6.84
C LYS A 102 13.86 3.34 -7.89
N ASP A 103 14.29 2.95 -9.10
CA ASP A 103 14.64 3.83 -10.21
C ASP A 103 13.51 3.95 -11.26
N VAL A 104 12.30 3.46 -10.96
CA VAL A 104 11.17 3.53 -11.90
C VAL A 104 10.80 4.98 -12.21
N ARG A 105 10.50 5.25 -13.48
CA ARG A 105 10.02 6.55 -13.97
C ARG A 105 8.59 6.42 -14.44
N ILE A 106 7.83 7.52 -14.30
CA ILE A 106 6.46 7.59 -14.85
C ILE A 106 6.47 7.30 -16.36
N SER A 107 7.49 7.78 -17.09
CA SER A 107 7.66 7.54 -18.52
C SER A 107 7.83 6.07 -18.91
N ASP A 108 8.11 5.17 -17.96
CA ASP A 108 8.26 3.73 -18.23
C ASP A 108 6.89 3.03 -18.33
N TYR A 109 5.80 3.73 -18.02
CA TYR A 109 4.42 3.25 -18.02
C TYR A 109 3.49 4.27 -18.71
N ASP A 110 2.53 3.76 -19.47
CA ASP A 110 1.43 4.57 -19.98
C ASP A 110 0.36 4.66 -18.88
N MET A 111 0.13 5.86 -18.35
CA MET A 111 -0.74 6.10 -17.20
C MET A 111 -1.67 7.28 -17.45
N ASP A 112 -2.95 7.10 -17.12
CA ASP A 112 -3.96 8.16 -17.15
C ASP A 112 -3.84 9.10 -15.95
N LEU A 113 -3.45 8.58 -14.78
CA LEU A 113 -3.23 9.35 -13.57
C LEU A 113 -1.97 10.23 -13.69
N LYS A 114 -2.15 11.56 -13.57
CA LYS A 114 -1.08 12.56 -13.74
C LYS A 114 -0.50 13.03 -12.40
N GLY A 115 0.62 13.74 -12.47
CA GLY A 115 1.31 14.37 -11.34
C GLY A 115 2.66 13.71 -11.01
N ASP A 116 3.68 14.52 -10.74
CA ASP A 116 5.04 14.04 -10.47
C ASP A 116 5.14 13.13 -9.24
N TYR A 117 4.25 13.36 -8.27
CA TYR A 117 4.15 12.55 -7.07
C TYR A 117 3.75 11.09 -7.35
N GLN A 118 3.10 10.81 -8.49
CA GLN A 118 2.68 9.45 -8.85
C GLN A 118 3.86 8.49 -9.01
N ARG A 119 5.08 8.98 -9.20
CA ARG A 119 6.28 8.14 -9.18
C ARG A 119 6.42 7.37 -7.86
N PHE A 120 6.11 7.99 -6.72
CA PHE A 120 6.21 7.35 -5.41
C PHE A 120 5.12 6.28 -5.22
N ASN A 121 3.89 6.61 -5.65
CA ASN A 121 2.77 5.67 -5.63
C ASN A 121 3.04 4.48 -6.55
N LEU A 122 3.48 4.72 -7.78
CA LEU A 122 3.84 3.70 -8.77
C LEU A 122 4.92 2.76 -8.22
N ARG A 123 6.00 3.31 -7.66
CA ARG A 123 7.07 2.52 -7.03
C ARG A 123 6.54 1.63 -5.90
N THR A 124 5.67 2.17 -5.06
CA THR A 124 5.06 1.46 -3.94
C THR A 124 4.18 0.33 -4.46
N VAL A 125 3.28 0.61 -5.41
CA VAL A 125 2.39 -0.36 -6.04
C VAL A 125 3.18 -1.48 -6.70
N LEU A 126 4.15 -1.19 -7.57
CA LEU A 126 4.94 -2.22 -8.26
C LEU A 126 5.70 -3.11 -7.26
N THR A 127 6.23 -2.53 -6.19
CA THR A 127 6.88 -3.31 -5.12
C THR A 127 5.88 -4.22 -4.41
N SER A 128 4.69 -3.72 -4.08
CA SER A 128 3.61 -4.49 -3.47
C SER A 128 3.12 -5.64 -4.36
N LEU A 129 2.90 -5.37 -5.66
CA LEU A 129 2.52 -6.39 -6.64
C LEU A 129 3.61 -7.45 -6.76
N TYR A 130 4.90 -7.07 -6.76
CA TYR A 130 5.99 -8.03 -6.74
C TYR A 130 5.98 -8.91 -5.47
N VAL A 131 5.76 -8.33 -4.29
CA VAL A 131 5.65 -9.11 -3.05
C VAL A 131 4.47 -10.08 -3.11
N LEU A 132 3.29 -9.64 -3.56
CA LEU A 132 2.12 -10.49 -3.75
C LEU A 132 2.40 -11.63 -4.75
N SER A 133 3.14 -11.37 -5.82
CA SER A 133 3.49 -12.41 -6.80
C SER A 133 4.34 -13.55 -6.22
N THR A 134 4.98 -13.34 -5.06
CA THR A 134 5.72 -14.39 -4.34
C THR A 134 4.86 -15.12 -3.30
N ASN A 135 3.64 -14.66 -3.04
CA ASN A 135 2.71 -15.28 -2.10
C ASN A 135 1.94 -16.42 -2.78
N GLU A 136 2.01 -17.63 -2.22
CA GLU A 136 1.37 -18.82 -2.80
C GLU A 136 -0.14 -18.70 -2.88
N LYS A 137 -0.80 -18.28 -1.80
CA LYS A 137 -2.26 -18.07 -1.78
C LYS A 137 -2.69 -17.03 -2.81
N PHE A 138 -1.88 -15.99 -3.04
CA PHE A 138 -2.20 -14.97 -4.03
C PHE A 138 -2.14 -15.57 -5.44
N ARG A 139 -1.09 -16.35 -5.73
CA ARG A 139 -0.93 -17.06 -7.01
C ARG A 139 -2.03 -18.08 -7.26
N GLU A 140 -2.52 -18.75 -6.22
CA GLU A 140 -3.67 -19.65 -6.30
C GLU A 140 -4.95 -18.90 -6.68
N ILE A 141 -5.16 -17.70 -6.17
CA ILE A 141 -6.35 -16.90 -6.50
C ILE A 141 -6.29 -16.38 -7.95
N VAL A 142 -5.15 -15.78 -8.35
CA VAL A 142 -5.06 -15.09 -9.65
C VAL A 142 -4.71 -16.02 -10.82
N HIS A 143 -4.11 -17.18 -10.56
CA HIS A 143 -3.66 -18.14 -11.58
C HIS A 143 -2.91 -17.47 -12.76
N ASN A 144 -3.41 -17.67 -13.99
CA ASN A 144 -2.84 -17.11 -15.22
C ASN A 144 -3.26 -15.65 -15.49
N ASN A 145 -4.11 -15.07 -14.65
CA ASN A 145 -4.58 -13.68 -14.78
C ASN A 145 -3.61 -12.67 -14.15
N TRP A 146 -2.33 -13.05 -14.02
CA TRP A 146 -1.28 -12.22 -13.46
C TRP A 146 -0.04 -12.21 -14.35
N SER A 147 0.27 -11.05 -14.91
CA SER A 147 1.45 -10.84 -15.75
C SER A 147 1.86 -9.36 -15.75
N ASP A 148 3.10 -9.09 -16.18
CA ASP A 148 3.57 -7.70 -16.38
C ASP A 148 2.71 -6.95 -17.40
N SER A 149 2.22 -7.64 -18.44
CA SER A 149 1.33 -7.03 -19.45
C SER A 149 -0.01 -6.61 -18.87
N ILE A 150 -0.61 -7.41 -17.98
CA ILE A 150 -1.87 -7.09 -17.30
C ILE A 150 -1.67 -5.89 -16.36
N ILE A 151 -0.55 -5.87 -15.61
CA ILE A 151 -0.23 -4.74 -14.71
C ILE A 151 -0.08 -3.44 -15.52
N ARG A 152 0.66 -3.48 -16.64
CA ARG A 152 0.83 -2.33 -17.52
C ARG A 152 -0.49 -1.84 -18.11
N GLU A 153 -1.35 -2.76 -18.51
CA GLU A 153 -2.67 -2.41 -19.06
C GLU A 153 -3.58 -1.79 -17.98
N ALA A 154 -3.58 -2.34 -16.77
CA ALA A 154 -4.37 -1.81 -15.67
C ALA A 154 -3.95 -0.37 -15.30
N LEU A 155 -2.65 -0.08 -15.29
CA LEU A 155 -2.11 1.24 -14.95
C LEU A 155 -2.56 2.35 -15.92
N LYS A 156 -2.88 2.02 -17.17
CA LYS A 156 -3.40 2.97 -18.17
C LYS A 156 -4.78 3.53 -17.83
N PHE A 157 -5.56 2.82 -17.02
CA PHE A 157 -6.96 3.14 -16.73
C PHE A 157 -7.20 3.38 -15.23
N THR A 158 -6.16 3.73 -14.48
CA THR A 158 -6.25 3.91 -13.02
C THR A 158 -7.23 5.02 -12.67
N ALA A 159 -7.05 6.21 -13.25
CA ALA A 159 -7.92 7.36 -13.04
C ALA A 159 -9.37 7.04 -13.40
N LYS A 160 -9.58 6.42 -14.56
CA LYS A 160 -10.91 6.06 -15.06
C LYS A 160 -11.63 5.06 -14.16
N THR A 161 -10.92 4.05 -13.67
CA THR A 161 -11.53 2.95 -12.88
C THR A 161 -11.75 3.30 -11.42
N THR A 162 -10.97 4.25 -10.89
CA THR A 162 -11.05 4.69 -9.49
C THR A 162 -11.82 6.00 -9.30
N GLY A 163 -12.15 6.70 -10.39
CA GLY A 163 -12.74 8.05 -10.35
C GLY A 163 -11.72 9.15 -10.03
N LEU A 164 -10.43 8.82 -9.86
CA LEU A 164 -9.36 9.77 -9.58
C LEU A 164 -8.97 10.54 -10.84
N GLY A 165 -9.66 11.65 -11.14
CA GLY A 165 -9.31 12.52 -12.27
C GLY A 165 -10.50 13.15 -12.99
N GLU A 166 -11.74 12.85 -12.61
CA GLU A 166 -12.93 13.55 -13.13
C GLU A 166 -13.18 14.88 -12.40
N ASP A 167 -12.77 14.98 -11.14
CA ASP A 167 -12.75 16.24 -10.39
C ASP A 167 -11.33 16.81 -10.44
N GLY A 168 -11.15 17.95 -11.11
CA GLY A 168 -9.85 18.60 -11.39
C GLY A 168 -9.05 19.11 -10.19
N TYR A 169 -8.90 18.30 -9.14
CA TYR A 169 -8.08 18.53 -7.96
C TYR A 169 -7.02 17.43 -7.82
N ILE A 170 -5.99 17.50 -8.66
CA ILE A 170 -4.63 17.05 -8.35
C ILE A 170 -3.65 18.07 -8.93
#